data_AF-A0A7S0P1C3-F1
#
_entry.id   AF-A0A7S0P1C3-F1
#
_cell.length_a   1.000
_cell.length_b   1.000
_cell.length_c   1.000
_cell.angle_alpha   90.00
_cell.angle_beta   90.00
_cell.angle_gamma   90.00
#
_symmetry.space_group_name_H-M   'P 1'
#
loop_
_entity.id
_entity.type
_entity.pdbx_description
1 polymer ?
#
loop_
_entity_poly.entity_id
_entity_poly.type
_entity_poly.pdbx_seq_one_letter_code
_entity_poly.pdbx_strand_id
1 'polypeptide(L)'
;SAPLLPETYRPLVVASSSPLAHMFPDHVDLDMRGKKHEWQATVLLPFVQIDSLLSQLEAMPLSESEAARNRRSRPLLFGSAVGALGLLRDAAAERSARRTSAAAGRVAQK
;
A
#
# COMPACT_ATOMS: atom_id res chain seq x y z
N SER A 1 15.93 1.74 7.25
CA SER A 1 14.88 2.09 6.27
C SER A 1 13.71 2.88 6.86
N ALA A 2 13.60 3.05 8.19
CA ALA A 2 12.51 3.80 8.84
C ALA A 2 12.21 5.20 8.24
N PRO A 3 13.18 6.01 7.77
CA PRO A 3 12.88 7.30 7.15
C PRO A 3 12.00 7.26 5.89
N LEU A 4 11.85 6.08 5.26
CA LEU A 4 10.98 5.86 4.10
C LEU A 4 9.49 5.78 4.49
N LEU A 5 9.19 5.65 5.78
CA LEU A 5 7.83 5.65 6.32
C LEU A 5 7.39 7.07 6.69
N PRO A 6 6.06 7.30 6.74
CA PRO A 6 5.48 8.48 7.39
C PRO A 6 6.09 8.71 8.77
N GLU A 7 6.28 9.97 9.14
CA GLU A 7 6.95 10.34 10.39
C GLU A 7 6.24 9.75 11.62
N THR A 8 4.90 9.71 11.59
CA THR A 8 4.06 9.13 12.64
C THR A 8 4.31 7.65 12.87
N TYR A 9 4.71 6.89 11.84
CA TYR A 9 4.94 5.44 11.94
C TYR A 9 6.36 5.07 12.38
N ARG A 10 7.33 5.98 12.26
CA ARG A 10 8.75 5.66 12.55
C ARG A 10 8.98 5.17 13.98
N PRO A 11 8.36 5.76 15.03
CA PRO A 11 8.54 5.28 16.39
C PRO A 11 8.10 3.83 16.58
N LEU A 12 7.10 3.35 15.82
CA LEU A 12 6.64 1.97 15.93
C LEU A 12 7.70 0.92 15.55
N VAL A 13 8.65 1.30 14.69
CA VAL A 13 9.66 0.37 14.14
C VAL A 13 11.03 0.59 14.79
N VAL A 14 11.28 1.76 15.37
CA VAL A 14 12.61 2.16 15.89
C VAL A 14 12.64 2.23 17.42
N ALA A 15 11.55 2.65 18.06
CA ALA A 15 11.57 2.83 19.51
C ALA A 15 11.52 1.47 20.22
N SER A 16 12.43 1.27 21.18
CA SER A 16 12.41 0.09 22.05
C SER A 16 11.16 0.00 22.93
N SER A 17 10.49 1.14 23.17
CA SER A 17 9.20 1.23 23.86
C SER A 17 8.00 0.91 22.97
N SER A 18 8.21 0.67 21.67
CA SER A 18 7.13 0.35 20.75
C SER A 18 6.46 -0.97 21.14
N PRO A 19 5.11 -1.06 21.10
CA PRO A 19 4.40 -2.33 21.27
C PRO A 19 4.77 -3.36 20.19
N LEU A 20 5.36 -2.92 19.06
CA LEU A 20 5.78 -3.76 17.94
C LEU A 20 7.28 -4.05 17.94
N ALA A 21 8.05 -3.62 18.95
CA ALA A 21 9.51 -3.77 18.99
C ALA A 21 9.98 -5.22 18.79
N HIS A 22 9.24 -6.19 19.35
CA HIS A 22 9.52 -7.62 19.20
C HIS A 22 9.47 -8.14 17.75
N MET A 23 8.83 -7.40 16.83
CA MET A 23 8.73 -7.73 15.41
C MET A 23 9.88 -7.14 14.57
N PHE A 24 10.67 -6.24 15.15
CA PHE A 24 11.76 -5.52 14.47
C PHE A 24 13.06 -5.60 15.29
N PRO A 25 13.63 -6.80 15.45
CA PRO A 25 14.87 -6.96 16.21
C PRO A 25 16.08 -6.34 15.48
N ASP A 26 17.04 -5.80 16.24
CA ASP A 26 18.30 -5.25 15.70
C ASP A 26 19.20 -6.36 15.12
N HIS A 27 19.11 -7.56 15.67
CA HIS A 27 19.88 -8.73 15.27
C HIS A 27 18.97 -9.94 15.10
N VAL A 28 19.25 -10.75 14.07
CA VAL A 28 18.52 -11.99 13.76
C VAL A 28 19.50 -13.11 13.53
N ASP A 29 19.14 -14.30 13.98
CA ASP A 29 19.95 -15.49 13.77
C ASP A 29 19.80 -16.03 12.35
N LEU A 30 20.87 -16.62 11.84
CA LEU A 30 20.93 -17.23 10.52
C LEU A 30 21.10 -18.75 10.66
N ASP A 31 20.14 -19.53 10.16
CA ASP A 31 20.27 -20.98 10.09
C ASP A 31 20.98 -21.42 8.80
N MET A 32 22.22 -21.88 8.98
CA MET A 32 23.12 -22.24 7.88
C MET A 32 22.91 -23.67 7.36
N ARG A 33 22.39 -24.65 8.10
CA ARG A 33 22.25 -26.09 7.71
C ARG A 33 23.11 -26.58 6.52
N GLY A 34 24.44 -26.52 6.62
CA GLY A 34 25.36 -27.01 5.58
C GLY A 34 25.53 -26.11 4.34
N LYS A 35 24.96 -24.91 4.35
CA LYS A 35 25.13 -23.87 3.34
C LYS A 35 26.47 -23.17 3.50
N LYS A 36 27.04 -22.71 2.38
CA LYS A 36 28.40 -22.16 2.33
C LYS A 36 28.43 -20.64 2.50
N HIS A 37 27.36 -19.95 2.12
CA HIS A 37 27.31 -18.48 2.13
C HIS A 37 26.08 -17.98 2.90
N GLU A 38 26.22 -16.87 3.61
CA GLU A 38 25.16 -16.30 4.47
C GLU A 38 23.88 -15.95 3.70
N TRP A 39 23.98 -15.53 2.44
CA TRP A 39 22.81 -15.24 1.61
C TRP A 39 21.97 -16.48 1.28
N GLN A 40 22.54 -17.68 1.46
CA GLN A 40 21.79 -18.93 1.36
C GLN A 40 21.06 -19.24 2.66
N ALA A 41 21.50 -18.68 3.80
CA ALA A 41 21.01 -19.00 5.14
C ALA A 41 19.51 -18.71 5.26
N THR A 42 18.86 -19.45 6.15
CA THR A 42 17.48 -19.15 6.51
C THR A 42 17.49 -18.11 7.63
N VAL A 43 16.96 -16.92 7.37
CA VAL A 43 16.85 -15.86 8.38
C VAL A 43 15.73 -16.22 9.36
N LEU A 44 16.04 -16.30 10.65
CA LEU A 44 15.09 -16.62 11.70
C LEU A 44 14.39 -15.36 12.23
N LEU A 45 13.63 -14.70 11.35
CA LEU A 45 12.84 -13.51 11.69
C LEU A 45 11.49 -13.91 12.32
N PRO A 46 11.01 -13.22 13.37
CA PRO A 46 9.66 -13.40 13.86
C PRO A 46 8.62 -13.03 12.79
N PHE A 47 7.52 -13.78 12.75
CA PHE A 47 6.41 -13.45 11.87
C PHE A 47 5.65 -12.23 12.37
N VAL A 48 5.19 -11.41 11.42
CA VAL A 48 4.43 -10.19 11.68
C VAL A 48 3.03 -10.52 12.18
N GLN A 49 2.64 -9.98 13.33
CA GLN A 49 1.28 -10.07 13.87
C GLN A 49 0.41 -8.96 13.25
N ILE A 50 -0.34 -9.32 12.20
CA ILE A 50 -1.07 -8.34 11.36
C ILE A 50 -2.10 -7.55 12.16
N ASP A 51 -2.88 -8.21 13.02
CA ASP A 51 -3.96 -7.55 13.76
C ASP A 51 -3.42 -6.49 14.74
N SER A 52 -2.34 -6.83 15.46
CA SER A 52 -1.64 -5.91 16.35
C SER A 52 -1.07 -4.72 15.57
N LEU A 53 -0.38 -4.99 14.45
CA LEU A 53 0.18 -3.95 13.59
C LEU A 53 -0.91 -3.00 13.07
N LEU A 54 -2.01 -3.52 12.54
CA LEU A 54 -3.10 -2.70 12.00
C LEU A 54 -3.74 -1.83 13.08
N SER A 55 -3.96 -2.37 14.29
CA SER A 55 -4.54 -1.59 15.39
C SER A 55 -3.70 -0.37 15.77
N GLN A 56 -2.37 -0.47 15.71
CA GLN A 56 -1.46 0.64 16.00
C GLN A 56 -1.48 1.68 14.86
N LEU A 57 -1.55 1.23 13.60
CA LEU A 57 -1.55 2.11 12.43
C LEU A 57 -2.86 2.88 12.28
N GLU A 58 -4.01 2.27 12.59
CA GLU A 58 -5.32 2.94 12.50
C GLU A 58 -5.44 4.15 13.43
N ALA A 59 -4.76 4.12 14.57
CA ALA A 59 -4.75 5.21 15.54
C ALA A 59 -3.85 6.39 15.12
N MET A 60 -3.01 6.22 14.09
CA MET A 60 -1.98 7.20 13.72
C MET A 60 -2.39 7.99 12.48
N PRO A 61 -2.43 9.33 12.56
CA PRO A 61 -2.82 10.15 11.42
C PRO A 61 -1.74 10.14 10.33
N LEU A 62 -2.19 10.24 9.09
CA LEU A 62 -1.35 10.52 7.91
C LEU A 62 -1.63 11.93 7.41
N SER A 63 -0.63 12.58 6.84
CA SER A 63 -0.87 13.80 6.06
C SER A 63 -1.70 13.51 4.81
N GLU A 64 -2.32 14.53 4.23
CA GLU A 64 -3.17 14.38 3.04
C GLU A 64 -2.40 13.76 1.85
N SER A 65 -1.13 14.16 1.67
CA SER A 65 -0.28 13.65 0.59
C SER A 65 0.10 12.18 0.81
N GLU A 66 0.39 11.78 2.05
CA GLU A 66 0.67 10.40 2.41
C GLU A 66 -0.57 9.52 2.27
N ALA A 67 -1.73 10.01 2.72
CA ALA A 67 -3.00 9.33 2.56
C ALA A 67 -3.38 9.18 1.07
N ALA A 68 -3.10 10.18 0.23
CA ALA A 68 -3.29 10.09 -1.21
C ALA A 68 -2.37 9.04 -1.85
N ARG A 69 -1.10 8.97 -1.42
CA ARG A 69 -0.13 7.96 -1.88
C ARG A 69 -0.49 6.54 -1.45
N ASN A 70 -1.15 6.38 -0.30
CA ASN A 70 -1.57 5.08 0.23
C ASN A 70 -2.89 4.55 -0.38
N ARG A 71 -3.38 5.16 -1.47
CA ARG A 71 -4.58 4.70 -2.19
C ARG A 71 -4.21 3.82 -3.37
N ARG A 72 -5.07 2.83 -3.65
CA ARG A 72 -4.98 2.03 -4.88
C ARG A 72 -5.31 2.92 -6.09
N SER A 73 -4.33 3.12 -6.97
CA SER A 73 -4.53 3.79 -8.25
C SER A 73 -4.86 2.78 -9.36
N ARG A 74 -5.29 3.29 -10.51
CA ARG A 74 -5.50 2.49 -11.72
C ARG A 74 -4.36 2.74 -12.70
N PRO A 75 -3.99 1.75 -13.54
CA PRO A 75 -3.05 1.96 -14.63
C PRO A 75 -3.47 3.13 -15.53
N LEU A 76 -2.49 3.90 -15.98
CA LEU A 76 -2.71 4.99 -16.93
C LEU A 76 -2.43 4.50 -18.35
N LEU A 77 -3.32 4.83 -19.28
CA LEU A 77 -3.15 4.56 -20.70
C LEU A 77 -2.87 5.88 -21.43
N PHE A 78 -1.71 5.95 -22.07
CA PHE A 78 -1.31 7.09 -22.89
C PHE A 78 -1.36 6.68 -24.36
N GLY A 79 -1.96 7.52 -25.19
CA GLY A 79 -2.06 7.29 -26.63
C GLY A 79 -2.26 8.60 -27.36
N SER A 80 -1.93 8.62 -28.65
CA SER A 80 -2.24 9.76 -29.50
C SER A 80 -3.74 10.02 -29.52
N ALA A 81 -4.14 11.28 -29.42
CA ALA A 81 -5.55 11.69 -29.49
C ALA A 81 -6.22 11.25 -30.80
N VAL A 82 -5.46 11.18 -31.89
CA VAL A 82 -5.96 10.83 -33.23
C VAL A 82 -5.85 9.32 -33.50
N GLY A 83 -5.18 8.56 -32.64
CA GLY A 83 -5.04 7.12 -32.78
C GLY A 83 -6.28 6.35 -32.31
N ALA A 84 -6.40 5.09 -32.74
CA ALA A 84 -7.51 4.20 -32.35
C ALA A 84 -7.70 4.10 -30.81
N LEU A 85 -6.60 4.14 -30.04
CA LEU A 85 -6.64 4.16 -28.58
C LEU A 85 -7.22 5.46 -28.00
N GLY A 86 -6.99 6.61 -28.64
CA GLY A 86 -7.59 7.89 -28.26
C GLY A 86 -9.11 7.87 -28.47
N LEU A 87 -9.56 7.40 -29.63
CA LEU A 87 -10.98 7.24 -29.94
C LEU A 87 -11.68 6.27 -28.98
N LEU A 88 -11.03 5.15 -28.65
CA LEU A 88 -11.56 4.19 -27.68
C LEU A 88 -11.63 4.74 -26.25
N ARG A 89 -10.62 5.52 -25.83
CA ARG A 89 -10.65 6.20 -24.53
C ARG A 89 -11.84 7.15 -24.43
N ASP A 90 -12.05 7.98 -25.46
CA ASP A 90 -13.11 8.99 -25.45
C ASP A 90 -14.49 8.31 -25.47
N ALA A 91 -14.67 7.28 -26.29
CA ALA A 91 -15.89 6.46 -26.29
C ALA A 91 -16.13 5.73 -24.95
N ALA A 92 -15.08 5.24 -24.28
CA ALA A 92 -15.19 4.61 -22.97
C ALA A 92 -15.53 5.62 -21.86
N ALA A 93 -14.96 6.83 -21.92
CA ALA A 93 -15.26 7.91 -20.99
C ALA A 93 -16.73 8.35 -21.08
N GLU A 94 -17.25 8.51 -22.30
CA GLU A 94 -18.67 8.83 -22.52
C GLU A 94 -19.61 7.73 -22.01
N ARG A 95 -19.27 6.45 -22.21
CA ARG A 95 -20.07 5.32 -21.69
C ARG A 95 -20.11 5.29 -20.16
N SER A 96 -18.98 5.59 -19.51
CA SER A 96 -18.93 5.74 -18.05
C SER A 96 -19.83 6.89 -17.57
N ALA A 97 -19.77 8.06 -18.23
CA ALA A 97 -20.59 9.22 -17.88
C ALA A 97 -22.11 8.97 -18.04
N ARG A 98 -22.51 8.24 -19.09
CA ARG A 98 -23.92 7.85 -19.29
C ARG A 98 -24.40 6.86 -18.22
N ARG A 99 -23.56 5.92 -17.78
CA ARG A 99 -23.89 4.97 -16.71
C ARG A 99 -24.03 5.66 -15.34
N THR A 100 -23.17 6.62 -15.03
CA THR A 100 -23.29 7.37 -13.76
C THR A 100 -24.52 8.27 -13.75
N SER A 101 -24.83 8.95 -14.86
CA SER A 101 -26.06 9.75 -15.00
C SER A 101 -27.34 8.90 -14.91
N ALA A 102 -27.39 7.74 -15.58
CA ALA A 102 -28.53 6.83 -15.52
C ALA A 102 -28.71 6.18 -14.13
N ALA A 103 -27.61 5.93 -13.40
CA ALA A 103 -27.66 5.44 -12.02
C ALA A 103 -28.18 6.52 -11.05
N ALA A 104 -27.75 7.78 -11.22
CA ALA A 104 -28.21 8.90 -10.40
C ALA A 104 -29.72 9.19 -10.60
N GLY A 105 -30.23 9.08 -11.82
CA GLY A 105 -31.66 9.27 -12.12
C GLY A 105 -32.59 8.20 -11.51
N ARG A 106 -32.09 6.97 -11.28
CA ARG A 106 -32.87 5.90 -10.63
C ARG A 106 -32.96 6.05 -9.11
N VAL A 107 -32.02 6.73 -8.47
CA VAL A 107 -32.02 6.94 -7.01
C VAL A 107 -32.95 8.10 -6.60
N ALA A 108 -33.24 9.02 -7.52
CA ALA A 108 -34.10 10.19 -7.26
C ALA A 108 -35.62 9.93 -7.45
N GLN A 109 -36.03 8.74 -7.90
CA GLN A 109 -37.45 8.37 -8.11
C GLN A 109 -37.99 7.37 -7.07
N LYS A 110 -37.36 7.30 -5.89
CA LYS A 110 -37.82 6.49 -4.77
C LYS A 110 -37.88 7.36 -3.52
#